data_AF-A0A086JXY5-F1
#
_entry.id   AF-A0A086JXY5-F1
#
_cell.length_a   1.000
_cell.length_b   1.000
_cell.length_c   1.000
_cell.angle_alpha   90.00
_cell.angle_beta   90.00
_cell.angle_gamma   90.00
#
_symmetry.space_group_name_H-M   'P 1'
#
loop_
_entity.id
_entity.type
_entity.pdbx_description
1 polymer ?
#
loop_
_entity_poly.entity_id
_entity_poly.type
_entity_poly.pdbx_seq_one_letter_code
_entity_poly.pdbx_strand_id
1 'polypeptide(L)'
;MLCIVERIAMPTRGVNPSAANGKLPPRTRSATGCRVYIHPMVKFISLLFAVFYARFFLLFCVRIQSTFPTMSGYGLPISQEVAKELAENARKIAAPGKGILAADESTGTIKKRFDSIGVENTEANRAFYRDLLFSTKGLGQYISGAILFEETLYQKSPSGVPMVDLLKAEGIIPGIKVDKGLETLPLTDDEKATMGLDGLSERCKKYYEAGA
;
A
#
# COMPACT_ATOMS: atom_id res chain seq x y z
N MET A 1 -7.67 -33.17 10.44
CA MET A 1 -8.35 -32.59 11.62
C MET A 1 -8.81 -31.19 11.24
N LEU A 2 -10.12 -31.08 10.97
CA LEU A 2 -10.97 -29.90 10.69
C LEU A 2 -10.38 -28.64 10.01
N CYS A 3 -10.59 -28.55 8.69
CA CYS A 3 -10.85 -27.29 7.99
C CYS A 3 -12.32 -26.90 8.22
N ILE A 4 -12.59 -25.67 8.65
CA ILE A 4 -13.94 -25.07 8.60
C ILE A 4 -13.89 -23.95 7.58
N VAL A 5 -14.50 -24.22 6.43
CA VAL A 5 -14.90 -23.26 5.39
C VAL A 5 -16.40 -23.06 5.58
N GLU A 6 -16.83 -21.95 6.19
CA GLU A 6 -18.24 -21.58 6.20
C GLU A 6 -18.54 -20.70 4.99
N ARG A 7 -19.27 -21.29 4.04
CA ARG A 7 -19.83 -20.63 2.87
C ARG A 7 -21.06 -19.82 3.27
N ILE A 8 -21.08 -18.63 2.72
CA ILE A 8 -22.20 -17.70 2.53
C ILE A 8 -23.43 -18.45 2.00
N ALA A 9 -24.57 -18.32 2.69
CA ALA A 9 -25.88 -18.74 2.20
C ALA A 9 -26.76 -17.51 1.95
N MET A 10 -27.06 -17.25 0.67
CA MET A 10 -28.12 -16.34 0.21
C MET A 10 -29.42 -17.13 -0.04
N PRO A 11 -30.60 -16.47 -0.01
CA PRO A 11 -31.90 -17.14 0.06
C PRO A 11 -32.50 -17.41 -1.33
N THR A 12 -33.11 -18.58 -1.52
CA THR A 12 -33.93 -18.89 -2.70
C THR A 12 -35.42 -18.90 -2.35
N ARG A 13 -36.19 -18.14 -3.12
CA ARG A 13 -37.66 -18.10 -3.13
C ARG A 13 -38.25 -19.33 -3.83
N GLY A 14 -39.37 -19.81 -3.27
CA GLY A 14 -40.57 -20.24 -4.01
C GLY A 14 -40.59 -21.65 -4.63
N VAL A 15 -41.56 -22.47 -4.24
CA VAL A 15 -42.78 -22.83 -5.03
C VAL A 15 -43.46 -24.05 -4.39
N ASN A 16 -44.78 -23.94 -4.17
CA ASN A 16 -45.75 -24.98 -3.76
C ASN A 16 -46.06 -25.90 -4.97
N PRO A 17 -46.51 -27.18 -4.81
CA PRO A 17 -47.94 -27.39 -4.52
C PRO A 17 -48.39 -28.74 -3.88
N SER A 18 -49.65 -28.68 -3.42
CA SER A 18 -50.69 -29.72 -3.42
C SER A 18 -50.95 -30.59 -2.17
N ALA A 19 -52.14 -30.33 -1.61
CA ALA A 19 -53.21 -31.28 -1.29
C ALA A 19 -52.98 -32.40 -0.25
N ALA A 20 -53.59 -32.23 0.92
CA ALA A 20 -54.33 -33.30 1.60
C ALA A 20 -55.40 -32.69 2.53
N ASN A 21 -56.61 -33.21 2.38
CA ASN A 21 -57.85 -32.84 3.09
C ASN A 21 -57.84 -33.24 4.57
N GLY A 22 -58.47 -32.41 5.41
CA GLY A 22 -58.84 -32.79 6.78
C GLY A 22 -59.63 -31.69 7.50
N LYS A 23 -60.97 -31.75 7.43
CA LYS A 23 -61.91 -30.90 8.20
C LYS A 23 -61.98 -31.33 9.67
N LEU A 24 -61.95 -30.38 10.60
CA LEU A 24 -62.49 -30.46 11.98
C LEU A 24 -63.00 -29.05 12.43
N PRO A 25 -63.94 -28.95 13.40
CA PRO A 25 -65.11 -28.03 13.38
C PRO A 25 -64.90 -26.69 14.14
N PRO A 26 -65.88 -25.74 14.13
CA PRO A 26 -65.62 -24.33 14.42
C PRO A 26 -65.65 -24.01 15.91
N ARG A 27 -64.77 -23.10 16.34
CA ARG A 27 -64.92 -22.36 17.60
C ARG A 27 -65.07 -20.87 17.31
N THR A 28 -66.26 -20.36 17.59
CA THR A 28 -66.57 -18.95 17.70
C THR A 28 -65.96 -18.37 18.98
N ARG A 29 -65.33 -17.20 18.90
CA ARG A 29 -65.26 -16.23 20.00
C ARG A 29 -65.02 -14.82 19.44
N SER A 30 -66.06 -14.00 19.60
CA SER A 30 -66.04 -12.55 19.55
C SER A 30 -65.18 -11.96 20.67
N ALA A 31 -64.49 -10.84 20.41
CA ALA A 31 -64.70 -9.57 21.14
C ALA A 31 -63.58 -8.53 20.86
N THR A 32 -64.04 -7.36 20.40
CA THR A 32 -63.60 -6.00 20.76
C THR A 32 -62.15 -5.56 20.50
N GLY A 33 -62.03 -4.58 19.59
CA GLY A 33 -60.84 -3.79 19.40
C GLY A 33 -60.67 -2.69 20.44
N CYS A 34 -59.43 -2.23 20.56
CA CYS A 34 -59.08 -0.93 21.13
C CYS A 34 -58.06 -0.29 20.17
N ARG A 35 -58.54 0.64 19.34
CA ARG A 35 -57.73 1.36 18.35
C ARG A 35 -57.26 2.67 18.99
N VAL A 36 -56.00 2.70 19.44
CA VAL A 36 -55.39 3.92 19.98
C VAL A 36 -55.12 4.89 18.80
N TYR A 37 -55.90 5.96 18.72
CA TYR A 37 -55.72 7.04 17.75
C TYR A 37 -54.60 7.98 18.20
N ILE A 38 -53.45 7.91 17.54
CA ILE A 38 -52.32 8.84 17.75
C ILE A 38 -52.48 10.00 16.76
N HIS A 39 -52.63 11.22 17.28
CA HIS A 39 -52.91 12.45 16.52
C HIS A 39 -51.77 12.76 15.51
N PRO A 40 -52.09 13.19 14.27
CA PRO A 40 -51.10 13.41 13.20
C PRO A 40 -50.10 14.57 13.45
N MET A 41 -50.33 15.42 14.46
CA MET A 41 -49.40 16.51 14.80
C MET A 41 -48.10 16.02 15.49
N VAL A 42 -48.15 14.89 16.20
CA VAL A 42 -47.00 14.41 16.99
C VAL A 42 -45.91 13.78 16.10
N LYS A 43 -46.31 13.21 14.95
CA LYS A 43 -45.37 12.64 13.97
C LYS A 43 -44.54 13.70 13.23
N PHE A 44 -45.06 14.91 13.06
CA PHE A 44 -44.37 15.97 12.33
C PHE A 44 -43.25 16.62 13.16
N ILE A 45 -43.46 16.77 14.47
CA ILE A 45 -42.47 17.31 15.41
C ILE A 45 -41.31 16.32 15.61
N SER A 46 -41.61 15.02 15.66
CA SER A 46 -40.58 13.97 15.80
C SER A 46 -39.61 13.91 14.61
N LEU A 47 -40.10 14.15 13.38
CA LEU A 47 -39.25 14.10 12.18
C LEU A 47 -38.33 15.31 12.04
N LEU A 48 -38.81 16.50 12.45
CA LEU A 48 -38.00 17.73 12.48
C LEU A 48 -36.89 17.66 13.54
N PHE A 49 -37.18 17.08 14.71
CA PHE A 49 -36.15 16.83 15.73
C PHE A 49 -35.09 15.83 15.25
N ALA A 50 -35.47 14.74 14.58
CA ALA A 50 -34.53 13.73 14.10
C ALA A 50 -33.53 14.29 13.05
N VAL A 51 -34.00 15.14 12.13
CA VAL A 51 -33.14 15.74 11.10
C VAL A 51 -32.22 16.82 11.67
N PHE A 52 -32.69 17.60 12.64
CA PHE A 52 -31.86 18.58 13.35
C PHE A 52 -30.80 17.89 14.24
N TYR A 53 -31.18 16.82 14.95
CA TYR A 53 -30.25 16.05 15.78
C TYR A 53 -29.19 15.34 14.93
N ALA A 54 -29.57 14.75 13.79
CA ALA A 54 -28.62 14.07 12.91
C ALA A 54 -27.56 15.02 12.31
N ARG A 55 -27.96 16.24 11.91
CA ARG A 55 -27.02 17.24 11.40
C ARG A 55 -26.14 17.85 12.50
N PHE A 56 -26.68 18.05 13.70
CA PHE A 56 -25.91 18.56 14.83
C PHE A 56 -24.94 17.50 15.37
N PHE A 57 -25.35 16.22 15.41
CA PHE A 57 -24.52 15.11 15.85
C PHE A 57 -23.36 14.84 14.88
N LEU A 58 -23.57 14.94 13.56
CA LEU A 58 -22.47 14.81 12.59
C LEU A 58 -21.47 15.96 12.71
N LEU A 59 -21.94 17.21 12.91
CA LEU A 59 -21.07 18.36 13.08
C LEU A 59 -20.30 18.32 14.41
N PHE A 60 -20.92 17.78 15.47
CA PHE A 60 -20.29 17.60 16.78
C PHE A 60 -19.28 16.45 16.78
N CYS A 61 -19.58 15.34 16.09
CA CYS A 61 -18.67 14.20 15.98
C CYS A 61 -17.39 14.55 15.19
N VAL A 62 -17.52 15.27 14.08
CA VAL A 62 -16.36 15.72 13.27
C VAL A 62 -15.45 16.70 14.06
N ARG A 63 -16.02 17.49 14.98
CA ARG A 63 -15.24 18.50 15.75
C ARG A 63 -14.56 17.95 17.00
N ILE A 64 -14.88 16.72 17.42
CA ILE A 64 -14.24 16.05 18.57
C ILE A 64 -12.98 15.27 18.14
N GLN A 65 -12.91 14.79 16.89
CA GLN A 65 -11.73 14.05 16.41
C GLN A 65 -10.50 14.91 16.14
N SER A 66 -10.64 16.25 16.04
CA SER A 66 -9.52 17.15 15.75
C SER A 66 -8.61 17.46 16.95
N THR A 67 -8.99 17.04 18.16
CA THR A 67 -8.19 17.29 19.37
C THR A 67 -8.21 16.07 20.29
N PHE A 68 -7.82 14.90 19.79
CA PHE A 68 -7.29 13.90 20.71
C PHE A 68 -5.95 14.44 21.23
N PRO A 69 -5.81 14.73 22.53
CA PRO A 69 -4.52 15.06 23.09
C PRO A 69 -3.61 13.85 22.84
N THR A 70 -2.46 14.08 22.21
CA THR A 70 -1.39 13.08 22.14
C THR A 70 -1.12 12.62 23.58
N MET A 71 -1.45 11.37 23.89
CA MET A 71 -0.99 10.78 25.15
C MET A 71 0.53 10.88 25.20
N SER A 72 1.09 11.30 26.32
CA SER A 72 2.53 11.46 26.46
C SER A 72 3.24 10.13 26.20
N GLY A 73 4.35 10.18 25.48
CA GLY A 73 5.16 9.00 25.14
C GLY A 73 4.80 8.29 23.83
N TYR A 74 3.76 8.71 23.11
CA TYR A 74 3.49 8.22 21.76
C TYR A 74 4.22 9.05 20.70
N GLY A 75 4.71 8.39 19.64
CA GLY A 75 5.23 9.09 18.46
C GLY A 75 4.14 9.94 17.80
N LEU A 76 4.53 11.09 17.24
CA LEU A 76 3.61 11.93 16.49
C LEU A 76 3.04 11.16 15.29
N PRO A 77 1.74 11.32 14.98
CA PRO A 77 1.16 10.69 13.81
C PRO A 77 1.83 11.22 12.53
N ILE A 78 2.16 10.31 11.61
CA ILE A 78 2.66 10.66 10.28
C ILE A 78 1.53 11.36 9.47
N SER A 79 1.90 12.27 8.57
CA SER A 79 0.96 12.85 7.60
C SER A 79 0.26 11.75 6.81
N GLN A 80 -1.05 11.90 6.63
CA GLN A 80 -1.88 10.91 5.95
C GLN A 80 -1.58 10.85 4.45
N GLU A 81 -1.20 11.98 3.86
CA GLU A 81 -0.78 12.12 2.48
C GLU A 81 0.51 11.33 2.23
N VAL A 82 1.51 11.51 3.09
CA VAL A 82 2.78 10.76 3.06
C VAL A 82 2.53 9.26 3.26
N ALA A 83 1.74 8.89 4.27
CA ALA A 83 1.43 7.49 4.55
C ALA A 83 0.72 6.80 3.37
N LYS A 84 -0.20 7.51 2.70
CA LYS A 84 -0.92 6.99 1.54
C LYS A 84 0.04 6.70 0.39
N GLU A 85 0.89 7.64 0.03
CA GLU A 85 1.86 7.48 -1.06
C GLU A 85 2.83 6.33 -0.79
N LEU A 86 3.42 6.28 0.41
CA LEU A 86 4.31 5.19 0.81
C LEU A 86 3.62 3.83 0.73
N ALA A 87 2.38 3.73 1.21
CA ALA A 87 1.62 2.49 1.16
C ALA A 87 1.22 2.09 -0.27
N GLU A 88 0.89 3.05 -1.14
CA GLU A 88 0.61 2.81 -2.55
C GLU A 88 1.84 2.27 -3.29
N ASN A 89 2.99 2.91 -3.11
CA ASN A 89 4.23 2.46 -3.75
C ASN A 89 4.70 1.11 -3.20
N ALA A 90 4.60 0.87 -1.90
CA ALA A 90 4.88 -0.46 -1.32
C ALA A 90 4.00 -1.56 -1.94
N ARG A 91 2.70 -1.29 -2.18
CA ARG A 91 1.80 -2.24 -2.86
C ARG A 91 2.18 -2.49 -4.32
N LYS A 92 2.64 -1.44 -5.04
CA LYS A 92 3.13 -1.60 -6.43
C LYS A 92 4.39 -2.46 -6.48
N ILE A 93 5.32 -2.24 -5.55
CA ILE A 93 6.55 -3.04 -5.42
C ILE A 93 6.21 -4.50 -5.10
N ALA A 94 5.29 -4.74 -4.16
CA ALA A 94 4.85 -6.08 -3.77
C ALA A 94 3.72 -6.67 -4.65
N ALA A 95 3.65 -6.27 -5.93
CA ALA A 95 2.62 -6.78 -6.85
C ALA A 95 2.77 -8.30 -7.08
N PRO A 96 1.67 -9.08 -7.14
CA PRO A 96 1.73 -10.52 -7.36
C PRO A 96 2.46 -10.88 -8.66
N GLY A 97 3.38 -11.86 -8.58
CA GLY A 97 4.15 -12.34 -9.73
C GLY A 97 5.28 -11.40 -10.17
N LYS A 98 5.55 -10.32 -9.43
CA LYS A 98 6.68 -9.42 -9.68
C LYS A 98 7.72 -9.45 -8.54
N GLY A 99 8.94 -9.04 -8.86
CA GLY A 99 10.05 -8.92 -7.92
C GLY A 99 10.88 -7.65 -8.13
N ILE A 100 11.99 -7.56 -7.40
CA ILE A 100 12.92 -6.43 -7.43
C ILE A 100 14.21 -6.86 -8.14
N LEU A 101 14.68 -6.03 -9.08
CA LEU A 101 16.03 -6.14 -9.64
C LEU A 101 17.01 -5.34 -8.78
N ALA A 102 17.90 -6.02 -8.06
CA ALA A 102 18.97 -5.37 -7.30
C ALA A 102 20.18 -5.10 -8.22
N ALA A 103 20.28 -3.86 -8.73
CA ALA A 103 21.36 -3.39 -9.61
C ALA A 103 22.17 -2.26 -8.94
N ASP A 104 22.30 -2.33 -7.62
CA ASP A 104 22.92 -1.35 -6.73
C ASP A 104 24.36 -1.72 -6.36
N GLU A 105 25.03 -2.50 -7.21
CA GLU A 105 26.42 -2.85 -6.95
C GLU A 105 27.31 -1.60 -6.99
N SER A 106 27.95 -1.31 -5.86
CA SER A 106 28.96 -0.26 -5.77
C SER A 106 30.11 -0.51 -6.75
N THR A 107 30.90 0.52 -7.05
CA THR A 107 32.03 0.46 -7.98
C THR A 107 33.02 -0.67 -7.65
N GLY A 108 33.25 -0.95 -6.36
CA GLY A 108 34.10 -2.06 -5.92
C GLY A 108 33.46 -3.44 -6.07
N THR A 109 32.14 -3.54 -5.89
CA THR A 109 31.41 -4.81 -6.04
C THR A 109 31.26 -5.20 -7.50
N ILE A 110 30.87 -4.26 -8.37
CA ILE A 110 30.72 -4.50 -9.81
C ILE A 110 32.06 -4.84 -10.47
N LYS A 111 33.18 -4.27 -9.98
CA LYS A 111 34.52 -4.66 -10.40
C LYS A 111 34.72 -6.17 -10.31
N LYS A 112 34.38 -6.78 -9.18
CA LYS A 112 34.53 -8.24 -8.99
C LYS A 112 33.70 -9.05 -9.99
N ARG A 113 32.59 -8.50 -10.48
CA ARG A 113 31.73 -9.15 -11.48
C ARG A 113 32.32 -9.01 -12.88
N PHE A 114 32.81 -7.83 -13.22
CA PHE A 114 33.48 -7.59 -14.49
C PHE A 114 34.81 -8.35 -14.62
N ASP A 115 35.59 -8.45 -13.54
CA ASP A 115 36.83 -9.22 -13.50
C ASP A 115 36.58 -10.71 -13.85
N SER A 116 35.43 -11.28 -13.44
CA SER A 116 35.10 -12.69 -13.77
C SER A 116 34.79 -12.95 -15.25
N ILE A 117 34.53 -11.90 -16.03
CA ILE A 117 34.23 -11.99 -17.47
C ILE A 117 35.24 -11.23 -18.33
N GLY A 118 36.34 -10.75 -17.74
CA GLY A 118 37.40 -10.05 -18.45
C GLY A 118 37.01 -8.67 -18.99
N VAL A 119 36.06 -7.98 -18.34
CA VAL A 119 35.63 -6.62 -18.71
C VAL A 119 36.32 -5.59 -17.80
N GLU A 120 36.75 -4.47 -18.37
CA GLU A 120 37.35 -3.38 -17.60
C GLU A 120 36.27 -2.59 -16.83
N ASN A 121 36.53 -2.22 -15.57
CA ASN A 121 35.60 -1.44 -14.74
C ASN A 121 35.65 0.07 -15.02
N THR A 122 35.18 0.48 -16.19
CA THR A 122 35.02 1.89 -16.56
C THR A 122 33.57 2.34 -16.36
N GLU A 123 33.34 3.66 -16.23
CA GLU A 123 31.99 4.23 -16.12
C GLU A 123 31.13 3.89 -17.35
N ALA A 124 31.70 3.97 -18.55
CA ALA A 124 31.02 3.63 -19.79
C ALA A 124 30.58 2.15 -19.85
N ASN A 125 31.42 1.22 -19.39
CA ASN A 125 31.07 -0.19 -19.32
C ASN A 125 29.97 -0.46 -18.27
N ARG A 126 30.00 0.28 -17.15
CA ARG A 126 28.92 0.24 -16.14
C ARG A 126 27.61 0.80 -16.67
N ALA A 127 27.65 1.88 -17.46
CA ALA A 127 26.49 2.43 -18.15
C ALA A 127 25.91 1.44 -19.14
N PHE A 128 26.76 0.86 -20.00
CA PHE A 128 26.36 -0.12 -21.00
C PHE A 128 25.72 -1.37 -20.36
N TYR A 129 26.31 -1.88 -19.27
CA TYR A 129 25.76 -3.01 -18.54
C TYR A 129 24.38 -2.70 -17.94
N ARG A 130 24.16 -1.49 -17.40
CA ARG A 130 22.88 -1.10 -16.78
C ARG A 130 21.82 -0.78 -17.83
N ASP A 131 22.22 -0.17 -18.95
CA ASP A 131 21.36 -0.01 -20.12
C ASP A 131 20.88 -1.37 -20.63
N LEU A 132 21.78 -2.36 -20.79
CA LEU A 132 21.42 -3.73 -21.18
C LEU A 132 20.31 -4.32 -20.30
N LEU A 133 20.39 -4.11 -18.98
CA LEU A 133 19.36 -4.57 -18.05
C LEU A 133 18.05 -3.80 -18.23
N PHE A 134 18.10 -2.47 -18.13
CA PHE A 134 16.90 -1.63 -18.07
C PHE A 134 16.19 -1.44 -19.41
N SER A 135 16.91 -1.59 -20.53
CA SER A 135 16.35 -1.54 -21.88
C SER A 135 15.75 -2.87 -22.34
N THR A 136 15.75 -3.91 -21.50
CA THR A 136 15.16 -5.20 -21.83
C THR A 136 13.64 -5.05 -21.97
N LYS A 137 13.13 -5.22 -23.19
CA LYS A 137 11.70 -5.08 -23.49
C LYS A 137 10.86 -6.11 -22.75
N GLY A 138 9.81 -5.66 -22.08
CA GLY A 138 8.90 -6.53 -21.33
C GLY A 138 9.43 -6.92 -19.95
N LEU A 139 10.55 -6.36 -19.49
CA LEU A 139 11.07 -6.59 -18.14
C LEU A 139 10.04 -6.22 -17.07
N GLY A 140 9.23 -5.17 -17.31
CA GLY A 140 8.18 -4.72 -16.41
C GLY A 140 7.07 -5.75 -16.14
N GLN A 141 7.00 -6.85 -16.90
CA GLN A 141 6.09 -7.96 -16.61
C GLN A 141 6.45 -8.69 -15.31
N TYR A 142 7.75 -8.78 -15.01
CA TYR A 142 8.28 -9.55 -13.89
C TYR A 142 8.94 -8.68 -12.82
N ILE A 143 9.34 -7.46 -13.17
CA ILE A 143 10.01 -6.55 -12.24
C ILE A 143 9.09 -5.37 -11.92
N SER A 144 8.89 -5.11 -10.64
CA SER A 144 8.10 -3.99 -10.12
C SER A 144 8.97 -2.82 -9.67
N GLY A 145 10.21 -3.10 -9.25
CA GLY A 145 11.18 -2.08 -8.85
C GLY A 145 12.61 -2.49 -9.15
N ALA A 146 13.49 -1.50 -9.31
CA ALA A 146 14.91 -1.72 -9.47
C ALA A 146 15.68 -0.86 -8.46
N ILE A 147 16.62 -1.46 -7.71
CA ILE A 147 17.48 -0.73 -6.77
C ILE A 147 18.74 -0.31 -7.52
N LEU A 148 19.05 0.98 -7.51
CA LEU A 148 20.16 1.59 -8.24
C LEU A 148 21.26 2.00 -7.25
N PHE A 149 22.49 2.07 -7.76
CA PHE A 149 23.57 2.81 -7.12
C PHE A 149 23.50 4.29 -7.53
N GLU A 150 24.03 5.19 -6.69
CA GLU A 150 23.95 6.64 -6.91
C GLU A 150 24.51 7.06 -8.28
N GLU A 151 25.61 6.45 -8.72
CA GLU A 151 26.15 6.68 -10.07
C GLU A 151 25.08 6.43 -11.15
N THR A 152 24.42 5.27 -11.10
CA THR A 152 23.41 4.85 -12.08
C THR A 152 22.17 5.75 -12.06
N LEU A 153 21.75 6.26 -10.89
CA LEU A 153 20.58 7.13 -10.76
C LEU A 153 20.74 8.42 -11.58
N TYR A 154 21.95 8.96 -11.61
CA TYR A 154 22.28 10.19 -12.35
C TYR A 154 22.93 9.91 -13.72
N GLN A 155 23.07 8.64 -14.10
CA GLN A 155 23.68 8.23 -15.37
C GLN A 155 22.68 8.29 -16.51
N LYS A 156 23.23 8.38 -17.73
CA LYS A 156 22.50 8.17 -18.97
C LYS A 156 22.99 6.89 -19.64
N SER A 157 22.10 6.23 -20.36
CA SER A 157 22.47 5.15 -21.26
C SER A 157 23.47 5.62 -22.32
N PRO A 158 24.17 4.70 -22.99
CA PRO A 158 24.96 5.02 -24.18
C PRO A 158 24.16 5.70 -25.30
N SER A 159 22.83 5.50 -25.31
CA SER A 159 21.89 6.17 -26.22
C SER A 159 21.43 7.57 -25.76
N GLY A 160 21.91 8.04 -24.60
CA GLY A 160 21.66 9.38 -24.07
C GLY A 160 20.38 9.51 -23.23
N VAL A 161 19.69 8.40 -22.93
CA VAL A 161 18.44 8.38 -22.15
C VAL A 161 18.77 8.23 -20.66
N PRO A 162 18.19 9.03 -19.74
CA PRO A 162 18.36 8.81 -18.31
C PRO A 162 17.95 7.38 -17.88
N MET A 163 18.75 6.73 -17.03
CA MET A 163 18.46 5.34 -16.60
C MET A 163 17.09 5.22 -15.91
N VAL A 164 16.69 6.24 -15.15
CA VAL A 164 15.37 6.32 -14.51
C VAL A 164 14.22 6.32 -15.51
N ASP A 165 14.41 6.88 -16.70
CA ASP A 165 13.37 6.97 -17.72
C ASP A 165 13.19 5.64 -18.44
N LEU A 166 14.27 4.86 -18.61
CA LEU A 166 14.18 3.48 -19.10
C LEU A 166 13.30 2.61 -18.18
N LEU A 167 13.50 2.73 -16.87
CA LEU A 167 12.71 2.01 -15.87
C LEU A 167 11.24 2.44 -15.88
N LYS A 168 10.99 3.76 -15.90
CA LYS A 168 9.64 4.32 -15.96
C LYS A 168 8.89 3.91 -17.23
N ALA A 169 9.58 3.80 -18.36
CA ALA A 169 8.99 3.35 -19.62
C ALA A 169 8.45 1.91 -19.55
N GLU A 170 9.09 1.04 -18.77
CA GLU A 170 8.63 -0.33 -18.50
C GLU A 170 7.70 -0.42 -17.26
N GLY A 171 7.37 0.71 -16.63
CA GLY A 171 6.53 0.75 -15.42
C GLY A 171 7.22 0.18 -14.17
N ILE A 172 8.56 0.20 -14.14
CA ILE A 172 9.39 -0.23 -13.03
C ILE A 172 9.68 0.98 -12.14
N ILE A 173 9.50 0.82 -10.82
CA ILE A 173 9.77 1.86 -9.82
C ILE A 173 11.28 1.96 -9.57
N PRO A 174 11.94 3.10 -9.85
CA PRO A 174 13.32 3.30 -9.45
C PRO A 174 13.43 3.34 -7.94
N GLY A 175 14.47 2.72 -7.39
CA GLY A 175 14.84 2.77 -5.99
C GLY A 175 16.33 3.03 -5.84
N ILE A 176 16.78 3.44 -4.67
CA ILE A 176 18.17 3.88 -4.44
C ILE A 176 18.75 3.23 -3.19
N LYS A 177 19.99 2.76 -3.30
CA LYS A 177 20.80 2.36 -2.14
C LYS A 177 21.33 3.61 -1.43
N VAL A 178 21.04 3.75 -0.13
CA VAL A 178 21.34 4.96 0.65
C VAL A 178 22.40 4.79 1.75
N ASP A 179 22.81 3.55 2.06
CA ASP A 179 23.90 3.29 2.99
C ASP A 179 25.27 3.64 2.39
N LYS A 180 26.23 3.91 3.27
CA LYS A 180 27.62 4.23 2.92
C LYS A 180 28.58 3.08 3.22
N GLY A 181 28.07 1.84 3.24
CA GLY A 181 28.87 0.64 3.51
C GLY A 181 28.97 0.27 5.00
N LEU A 182 29.92 -0.61 5.29
CA LEU A 182 30.06 -1.30 6.57
C LEU A 182 31.34 -0.87 7.29
N GLU A 183 31.26 -0.74 8.61
CA GLU A 183 32.40 -0.47 9.50
C GLU A 183 32.41 -1.50 10.64
N THR A 184 33.61 -1.89 11.11
CA THR A 184 33.73 -2.87 12.21
C THR A 184 33.26 -2.26 13.52
N LEU A 185 32.37 -2.98 14.23
CA LEU A 185 31.97 -2.61 15.59
C LEU A 185 33.15 -2.76 16.55
N PRO A 186 33.55 -1.69 17.27
CA PRO A 186 34.62 -1.78 18.26
C PRO A 186 34.34 -2.88 19.29
N LEU A 187 35.37 -3.64 19.66
CA LEU A 187 35.31 -4.71 20.67
C LEU A 187 34.41 -5.91 20.32
N THR A 188 34.15 -6.14 19.04
CA THR A 188 33.46 -7.35 18.53
C THR A 188 34.40 -8.21 17.70
N ASP A 189 34.03 -9.47 17.47
CA ASP A 189 34.71 -10.37 16.52
C ASP A 189 34.25 -10.06 15.09
N ASP A 190 34.73 -8.93 14.57
CA ASP A 190 34.47 -8.48 13.21
C ASP A 190 32.99 -8.27 12.81
N GLU A 191 32.08 -8.14 13.78
CA GLU A 191 30.70 -7.71 13.52
C GLU A 191 30.68 -6.31 12.90
N LYS A 192 29.69 -6.03 12.02
CA LYS A 192 29.66 -4.82 11.20
C LYS A 192 28.46 -3.93 11.52
N ALA A 193 28.70 -2.64 11.63
CA ALA A 193 27.68 -1.59 11.60
C ALA A 193 27.54 -1.02 10.19
N THR A 194 26.32 -0.62 9.83
CA THR A 194 26.04 0.06 8.56
C THR A 194 26.07 1.57 8.75
N MET A 195 26.84 2.26 7.92
CA MET A 195 27.05 3.70 8.02
C MET A 195 26.15 4.47 7.03
N GLY A 196 25.92 5.76 7.28
CA GLY A 196 25.27 6.65 6.30
C GLY A 196 24.16 7.56 6.82
N LEU A 197 23.86 7.58 8.12
CA LEU A 197 22.79 8.42 8.68
C LEU A 197 23.07 9.92 8.54
N ASP A 198 24.34 10.34 8.55
CA ASP A 198 24.72 11.74 8.41
C ASP A 198 24.27 12.32 7.07
N GLY A 199 23.40 13.33 7.13
CA GLY A 199 22.79 13.99 5.96
C GLY A 199 21.84 13.10 5.15
N LEU A 200 21.35 11.99 5.72
CA LEU A 200 20.47 11.05 5.00
C LEU A 200 19.17 11.73 4.53
N SER A 201 18.57 12.58 5.36
CA SER A 201 17.33 13.31 5.03
C SER A 201 17.49 14.17 3.75
N GLU A 202 18.58 14.94 3.67
CA GLU A 202 18.88 15.79 2.53
C GLU A 202 19.15 14.98 1.26
N ARG A 203 19.80 13.82 1.39
CA ARG A 203 20.01 12.90 0.26
C ARG A 203 18.69 12.29 -0.21
N CYS A 204 17.84 11.81 0.69
CA CYS A 204 16.53 11.24 0.34
C CYS A 204 15.66 12.25 -0.43
N LYS A 205 15.67 13.53 -0.06
CA LYS A 205 14.97 14.58 -0.83
C LYS A 205 15.46 14.67 -2.28
N LYS A 206 16.79 14.69 -2.47
CA LYS A 206 17.41 14.75 -3.81
C LYS A 206 17.12 13.49 -4.64
N TYR A 207 17.08 12.32 -4.02
CA TYR A 207 16.78 11.07 -4.73
C TYR A 207 15.30 10.99 -5.11
N TYR A 208 14.41 11.46 -4.24
CA TYR A 208 12.99 11.57 -4.55
C TYR A 208 12.74 12.51 -5.73
N GLU A 209 13.41 13.67 -5.76
CA GLU A 209 13.39 14.59 -6.91
C GLU A 209 13.96 13.97 -8.20
N ALA A 210 14.97 13.11 -8.09
CA ALA A 210 15.53 12.35 -9.21
C ALA A 210 14.64 11.18 -9.66
N GLY A 211 13.59 10.84 -8.91
CA GLY A 211 12.56 9.88 -9.28
C GLY A 211 12.65 8.51 -8.61
N ALA A 212 13.41 8.38 -7.52
CA ALA A 212 13.41 7.20 -6.64
C ALA A 212 12.31 7.27 -5.56
#